data_AF-A0A7K0WQQ2-F1
#
_entry.id   AF-A0A7K0WQQ2-F1
#
_cell.length_a   1.000
_cell.length_b   1.000
_cell.length_c   1.000
_cell.angle_alpha   90.00
_cell.angle_beta   90.00
_cell.angle_gamma   90.00
#
_symmetry.space_group_name_H-M   'P 1'
#
loop_
_entity.id
_entity.type
_entity.pdbx_description
1 polymer ?
#
loop_
_entity_poly.entity_id
_entity_poly.type
_entity_poly.pdbx_seq_one_letter_code
_entity_poly.pdbx_strand_id
1 'polypeptide(L)'
;MRCEEVAVAVSESIEAEMPMPKPAARHVDRCLRCQAEQAQYKKVFRNMGGLRSAQIDPGPNMLSDILDYVQSQGSRNPILMALDRHRVVYVAAATATAAVATAAGAIVIAGRVRRPASA
;
A
#
# COMPACT_ATOMS: atom_id res chain seq x y z
N MET A 1 21.71 -37.96 -19.80
CA MET A 1 20.59 -37.01 -19.74
C MET A 1 19.35 -37.72 -20.24
N ARG A 2 18.32 -37.77 -19.41
CA ARG A 2 17.05 -38.42 -19.71
C ARG A 2 16.02 -37.39 -20.17
N CYS A 3 14.96 -37.82 -20.84
CA CYS A 3 13.96 -36.91 -21.42
C CYS A 3 13.29 -36.05 -20.33
N GLU A 4 13.03 -36.63 -19.16
CA GLU A 4 12.45 -35.94 -18.00
C GLU A 4 13.32 -34.77 -17.50
N GLU A 5 14.65 -34.91 -17.56
CA GLU A 5 15.59 -33.84 -17.18
C GLU A 5 15.61 -32.73 -18.24
N VAL A 6 15.38 -33.09 -19.51
CA VAL A 6 15.32 -32.12 -20.63
C VAL A 6 14.04 -31.31 -20.58
N ALA A 7 12.91 -31.93 -20.24
CA ALA A 7 11.61 -31.26 -20.16
C ALA A 7 11.62 -30.07 -19.18
N VAL A 8 12.28 -30.23 -18.03
CA VAL A 8 12.48 -29.15 -17.05
C VAL A 8 13.31 -28.03 -17.65
N ALA A 9 14.49 -28.36 -18.22
CA ALA A 9 15.38 -27.38 -18.83
C ALA A 9 14.74 -26.63 -20.02
N VAL A 10 13.89 -27.31 -20.81
CA VAL A 10 13.11 -26.71 -21.90
C VAL A 10 12.13 -25.67 -21.35
N SER A 11 11.37 -26.04 -20.32
CA SER A 11 10.35 -25.17 -19.72
C SER A 11 10.99 -23.91 -19.13
N GLU A 12 12.02 -24.07 -18.30
CA GLU A 12 12.74 -22.96 -17.66
C GLU A 12 13.37 -22.01 -18.70
N SER A 13 13.96 -22.58 -19.77
CA SER A 13 14.57 -21.77 -20.84
C SER A 13 13.56 -20.90 -21.59
N ILE A 14 12.34 -21.41 -21.81
CA ILE A 14 11.28 -20.69 -22.52
C ILE A 14 10.67 -19.63 -21.62
N GLU A 15 10.40 -19.94 -20.35
CA GLU A 15 9.77 -19.03 -19.41
C GLU A 15 10.66 -17.84 -19.04
N ALA A 16 11.93 -18.11 -18.73
CA ALA A 16 12.88 -17.08 -18.35
C ALA A 16 13.56 -16.38 -19.55
N GLU A 17 13.19 -16.76 -20.77
CA GLU A 17 13.86 -16.33 -22.01
C GLU A 17 15.39 -16.52 -21.97
N MET A 18 15.84 -17.57 -21.28
CA MET A 18 17.26 -17.87 -21.08
C MET A 18 17.75 -18.97 -22.03
N PRO A 19 19.04 -18.97 -22.41
CA PRO A 19 19.61 -20.04 -23.20
C PRO A 19 19.57 -21.37 -22.42
N MET A 20 19.11 -22.42 -23.09
CA MET A 20 19.09 -23.77 -22.54
C MET A 20 20.51 -24.30 -22.30
N PRO A 21 20.74 -25.08 -21.22
CA PRO A 21 22.02 -25.75 -21.01
C PRO A 21 22.44 -26.59 -22.22
N LYS A 22 23.73 -26.50 -22.60
CA LYS A 22 24.32 -27.25 -23.73
C LYS A 22 23.96 -28.75 -23.80
N PRO A 23 23.96 -29.54 -22.70
CA PRO A 23 23.59 -30.94 -22.78
C PRO A 23 22.12 -31.15 -23.15
N ALA A 24 21.21 -30.30 -22.64
CA ALA A 24 19.80 -30.34 -22.97
C ALA A 24 19.54 -29.95 -24.42
N ALA A 25 20.19 -28.89 -24.90
CA ALA A 25 20.08 -28.48 -26.30
C ALA A 25 20.49 -29.60 -27.27
N ARG A 26 21.64 -30.24 -27.00
CA ARG A 26 22.13 -31.39 -27.79
C ARG A 26 21.16 -32.57 -27.77
N HIS A 27 20.49 -32.81 -26.65
CA HIS A 27 19.50 -33.88 -26.55
C HIS A 27 18.26 -33.55 -27.39
N VAL A 28 17.72 -32.32 -27.28
CA VAL A 28 16.60 -31.85 -28.10
C VAL A 28 16.94 -32.00 -29.59
N ASP A 29 18.13 -31.62 -30.03
CA ASP A 29 18.54 -31.74 -31.44
C ASP A 29 18.50 -33.18 -31.99
N ARG A 30 18.57 -34.19 -31.12
CA ARG A 30 18.64 -35.61 -31.51
C ARG A 30 17.41 -36.43 -31.15
N CYS A 31 16.53 -35.94 -30.29
CA CYS A 31 15.38 -36.66 -29.76
C CYS A 31 14.06 -36.06 -30.27
N LEU A 32 13.39 -36.74 -31.21
CA LEU A 32 12.12 -36.28 -31.80
C LEU A 32 11.02 -36.02 -30.76
N ARG A 33 10.99 -36.81 -29.67
CA ARG A 33 10.04 -36.59 -28.57
C ARG A 33 10.27 -35.22 -27.91
N CYS A 34 11.51 -34.91 -27.56
CA CYS A 34 11.85 -33.63 -26.93
C CYS A 34 11.71 -32.43 -27.90
N GLN A 35 11.88 -32.65 -29.21
CA GLN A 35 11.59 -31.62 -30.23
C GLN A 35 10.10 -31.30 -30.28
N ALA A 36 9.25 -32.33 -30.31
CA ALA A 36 7.80 -32.16 -30.29
C ALA A 36 7.34 -31.45 -29.01
N GLU A 37 7.87 -31.85 -27.87
CA GLU A 37 7.60 -31.23 -26.57
C GLU A 37 8.03 -29.76 -26.53
N GLN A 38 9.24 -29.43 -27.01
CA GLN A 38 9.69 -28.03 -27.10
C GLN A 38 8.78 -27.19 -28.01
N ALA A 39 8.34 -27.74 -29.15
CA ALA A 39 7.42 -27.04 -30.04
C ALA A 39 6.06 -26.78 -29.38
N GLN A 40 5.55 -27.75 -28.61
CA GLN A 40 4.31 -27.59 -27.83
C GLN A 40 4.46 -26.50 -26.77
N TYR A 41 5.53 -26.51 -25.97
CA TYR A 41 5.78 -25.46 -24.97
C TYR A 41 5.86 -24.07 -25.61
N LYS A 42 6.62 -23.92 -26.70
CA LYS A 42 6.71 -22.64 -27.44
C LYS A 42 5.34 -22.17 -27.93
N LYS A 43 4.50 -23.08 -28.42
CA LYS A 43 3.13 -22.76 -28.87
C LYS A 43 2.28 -22.21 -27.73
N VAL A 44 2.32 -22.85 -26.55
CA VAL A 44 1.58 -22.39 -25.37
C VAL A 44 2.04 -20.99 -24.95
N PHE A 45 3.35 -20.77 -24.81
CA PHE A 45 3.90 -19.47 -24.43
C PHE A 45 3.59 -18.37 -25.44
N ARG A 46 3.62 -18.66 -26.76
CA ARG A 46 3.19 -17.70 -27.79
C ARG A 46 1.73 -17.32 -27.64
N ASN A 47 0.85 -18.29 -27.40
CA ASN A 47 -0.58 -18.03 -27.19
C ASN A 47 -0.81 -17.19 -25.93
N MET A 48 -0.12 -17.50 -24.82
CA MET A 48 -0.18 -16.69 -23.59
C MET A 48 0.40 -15.28 -23.80
N GLY A 49 1.45 -15.14 -24.60
CA GLY A 49 2.01 -13.85 -24.99
C GLY A 49 0.99 -12.94 -25.67
N GLY A 50 0.09 -13.50 -26.48
CA GLY A 50 -1.03 -12.76 -27.08
C GLY A 50 -2.05 -12.23 -26.07
N LEU A 51 -2.17 -12.86 -24.90
CA LEU A 51 -3.03 -12.39 -23.81
C LEU A 51 -2.39 -11.25 -23.00
N ARG A 52 -1.06 -11.09 -23.05
CA ARG A 52 -0.35 -10.05 -22.29
C ARG A 52 -0.85 -8.65 -22.63
N SER A 53 -1.18 -8.41 -23.90
CA SER A 53 -1.69 -7.12 -24.39
C SER A 53 -3.21 -7.10 -24.54
N ALA A 54 -3.92 -8.12 -24.04
CA ALA A 54 -5.38 -8.12 -24.09
C ALA A 54 -5.89 -6.97 -23.21
N GLN A 55 -6.51 -5.97 -23.84
CA GLN A 55 -7.22 -4.93 -23.13
C GLN A 55 -8.53 -5.51 -22.61
N ILE A 56 -8.61 -5.64 -21.30
CA ILE A 56 -9.85 -5.96 -20.60
C ILE A 56 -10.48 -4.62 -20.22
N ASP A 57 -11.71 -4.38 -20.66
CA ASP A 57 -12.47 -3.20 -20.25
C ASP A 57 -12.70 -3.26 -18.73
N PRO A 58 -12.08 -2.36 -17.93
CA PRO A 58 -12.35 -2.30 -16.52
C PRO A 58 -13.75 -1.69 -16.40
N GLY A 59 -14.74 -2.53 -16.07
CA GLY A 59 -16.16 -2.12 -16.01
C GLY A 59 -16.38 -0.79 -15.25
N PRO A 60 -17.54 -0.14 -15.46
CA PRO A 60 -17.70 1.31 -15.26
C PRO A 60 -17.32 1.87 -13.88
N ASN A 61 -17.35 1.03 -12.83
CA ASN A 61 -17.11 1.43 -11.45
C ASN A 61 -15.73 1.03 -10.91
N MET A 62 -14.90 0.32 -11.69
CA MET A 62 -13.65 -0.24 -11.18
C MET A 62 -12.67 0.83 -10.71
N LEU A 63 -12.62 1.98 -11.39
CA LEU A 63 -11.78 3.11 -10.99
C LEU A 63 -12.25 3.71 -9.65
N SER A 64 -13.55 3.95 -9.50
CA SER A 64 -14.09 4.49 -8.24
C SER A 64 -13.86 3.53 -7.08
N ASP A 65 -14.07 2.23 -7.29
CA ASP A 65 -13.88 1.21 -6.25
C ASP A 65 -12.41 1.14 -5.79
N ILE A 66 -11.45 1.25 -6.71
CA ILE A 66 -10.01 1.30 -6.39
C ILE A 66 -9.68 2.58 -5.61
N LEU A 67 -10.20 3.73 -6.03
CA LEU A 67 -9.94 5.01 -5.36
C LEU A 67 -10.52 5.02 -3.94
N ASP A 68 -11.74 4.53 -3.76
CA ASP A 68 -12.37 4.38 -2.45
C ASP A 68 -11.57 3.43 -1.55
N TYR A 69 -11.09 2.31 -2.10
CA TYR A 69 -10.23 1.39 -1.36
C TYR A 69 -8.92 2.05 -0.92
N VAL A 70 -8.20 2.74 -1.83
CA VAL A 70 -6.94 3.42 -1.50
C VAL A 70 -7.17 4.54 -0.48
N GLN A 71 -8.25 5.30 -0.60
CA GLN A 71 -8.60 6.35 0.35
C GLN A 71 -8.95 5.79 1.73
N SER A 72 -9.65 4.65 1.80
CA SER A 72 -9.93 3.96 3.05
C SER A 72 -8.66 3.50 3.76
N GLN A 73 -7.63 3.06 3.01
CA GLN A 73 -6.32 2.71 3.58
C GLN A 73 -5.52 3.96 3.99
N GLY A 74 -5.58 5.03 3.19
CA GLY A 74 -4.94 6.32 3.49
C GLY A 74 -5.56 7.05 4.69
N SER A 75 -6.83 6.81 5.00
CA SER A 75 -7.50 7.36 6.20
C SER A 75 -6.98 6.76 7.51
N ARG A 76 -6.28 5.61 7.45
CA ARG A 76 -5.53 5.03 8.57
C ARG A 76 -4.13 5.64 8.72
N ASN A 77 -3.88 6.82 8.17
CA ASN A 77 -2.59 7.48 8.34
C ASN A 77 -2.39 7.82 9.83
N PRO A 78 -1.45 7.15 10.54
CA PRO A 78 -1.25 7.33 11.97
C PRO A 78 -0.84 8.77 12.30
N ILE A 79 -0.29 9.51 11.33
CA ILE A 79 0.09 10.92 11.46
C ILE A 79 -1.15 11.81 11.62
N LEU A 80 -2.21 11.57 10.83
CA LEU A 80 -3.47 12.32 10.97
C LEU A 80 -4.24 11.91 12.22
N MET A 81 -4.23 10.62 12.60
CA MET A 81 -4.83 10.16 13.86
C MET A 81 -4.10 10.71 15.10
N ALA A 82 -2.78 10.90 15.03
CA ALA A 82 -2.01 11.54 16.10
C ALA A 82 -2.36 13.03 16.25
N LEU A 83 -2.55 13.75 15.13
CA LEU A 83 -2.98 15.15 15.15
C LEU A 83 -4.40 15.31 15.71
N ASP A 84 -5.32 14.38 15.43
CA ASP A 84 -6.67 14.41 16.00
C ASP A 84 -6.67 14.12 17.51
N ARG A 85 -5.78 13.24 17.98
CA ARG A 85 -5.56 12.99 19.42
C ARG A 85 -5.02 14.23 20.15
N HIS A 86 -4.21 15.05 19.49
CA HIS A 86 -3.73 16.32 20.03
C HIS A 86 -4.75 17.47 19.92
N ARG A 87 -5.73 17.41 19.00
CA ARG A 87 -6.84 18.37 18.95
C ARG A 87 -7.76 18.28 20.16
N VAL A 88 -8.00 17.08 20.70
CA VAL A 88 -8.75 16.91 21.97
C VAL A 88 -8.01 17.58 23.13
N VAL A 89 -6.67 17.58 23.13
CA VAL A 89 -5.85 18.26 24.14
C VAL A 89 -5.93 19.80 23.99
N TYR A 90 -5.94 20.32 22.75
CA TYR A 90 -6.07 21.76 22.51
C TYR A 90 -7.47 22.32 22.82
N VAL A 91 -8.54 21.54 22.59
CA VAL A 91 -9.90 21.95 22.96
C VAL A 91 -10.11 21.87 24.49
N ALA A 92 -9.53 20.88 25.16
CA ALA A 92 -9.56 20.80 26.63
C ALA A 92 -8.75 21.93 27.31
N ALA A 93 -7.68 22.42 26.69
CA ALA A 93 -6.89 23.54 27.19
C ALA A 93 -7.63 24.89 27.09
N ALA A 94 -8.55 25.05 26.12
CA ALA A 94 -9.35 26.27 25.96
C ALA A 94 -10.46 26.41 27.03
N THR A 95 -10.89 25.32 27.66
CA THR A 95 -11.86 25.38 28.77
C THR A 95 -11.22 25.56 30.15
N ALA A 96 -9.91 25.33 30.29
CA ALA A 96 -9.22 25.45 31.58
C ALA A 96 -8.79 26.89 31.92
N THR A 97 -8.70 27.80 30.94
CA THR A 97 -8.29 29.20 31.19
C THR A 97 -9.43 30.12 31.62
N ALA A 98 -10.69 29.67 31.57
CA ALA A 98 -11.84 30.44 32.06
C ALA A 98 -12.09 30.32 33.57
N ALA A 99 -11.32 29.50 34.30
CA ALA A 99 -11.56 29.22 35.72
C ALA A 99 -10.54 29.84 36.71
N VAL A 100 -9.68 30.77 36.28
CA VAL A 100 -8.71 31.45 37.19
C VAL A 100 -8.84 32.98 37.18
N ALA A 101 -9.86 33.53 36.51
CA ALA A 101 -10.12 34.97 36.46
C ALA A 101 -11.13 35.47 37.53
N THR A 102 -11.41 34.70 38.58
CA THR A 102 -12.34 35.11 39.67
C THR A 102 -11.77 35.07 41.09
N ALA A 103 -10.48 34.80 41.27
CA ALA A 103 -9.88 34.77 42.61
C ALA A 103 -8.97 35.97 42.95
N ALA A 104 -8.48 36.73 41.96
CA ALA A 104 -7.57 37.87 42.21
C ALA A 104 -8.29 39.24 42.31
N GLY A 105 -9.56 39.34 41.90
CA GLY A 105 -10.34 40.60 41.97
C GLY A 105 -10.95 40.89 43.34
N ALA A 106 -11.07 39.90 44.23
CA ALA A 106 -11.75 40.06 45.52
C ALA A 106 -10.88 40.71 46.62
N ILE A 107 -9.55 40.66 46.51
CA ILE A 107 -8.65 41.15 47.57
C ILE A 107 -8.42 42.68 47.46
N VAL A 108 -8.39 43.23 46.25
CA VAL A 108 -8.10 44.68 46.05
C VAL A 108 -9.33 45.56 46.33
N ILE A 109 -10.56 45.02 46.19
CA ILE A 109 -11.79 45.77 46.49
C ILE A 109 -12.08 45.81 48.00
N ALA A 110 -11.69 44.78 48.77
CA ALA A 110 -11.88 44.75 50.22
C ALA A 110 -10.97 45.74 51.00
N GLY A 111 -9.81 46.10 50.45
CA GLY A 111 -8.89 47.07 51.06
C GLY A 111 -9.31 48.53 50.90
N ARG A 112 -10.15 48.86 49.90
CA ARG A 112 -10.58 50.24 49.61
C ARG A 112 -11.81 50.68 50.40
N VAL A 113 -12.56 49.73 50.99
CA VAL A 113 -13.78 49.99 51.78
C VAL A 113 -13.46 50.25 53.27
N ARG A 114 -12.24 49.96 53.74
CA ARG A 114 -11.83 50.18 55.15
C ARG A 114 -11.07 51.49 55.41
N ARG A 115 -11.11 52.46 54.49
CA ARG A 115 -10.72 53.84 54.80
C ARG A 115 -11.98 54.68 55.01
N PRO A 116 -12.46 54.87 56.24
CA PRO A 116 -13.36 55.98 56.54
C PRO A 116 -12.61 57.29 56.26
N ALA A 117 -13.20 58.11 55.41
CA ALA A 117 -12.94 59.54 55.39
C ALA A 117 -13.51 60.18 56.67
N SER A 118 -13.00 61.38 56.99
CA SER A 118 -13.34 62.31 58.09
C SER A 118 -12.64 62.01 59.43
N ALA A 119 -11.98 62.97 60.09
CA ALA A 119 -11.92 64.43 59.96
C ALA A 119 -10.57 64.95 60.48
#